data_AF-A0A7Y5ITI3-F1
#
_entry.id   AF-A0A7Y5ITI3-F1
#
_cell.length_a   1.000
_cell.length_b   1.000
_cell.length_c   1.000
_cell.angle_alpha   90.00
_cell.angle_beta   90.00
_cell.angle_gamma   90.00
#
_symmetry.space_group_name_H-M   'P 1'
#
loop_
_entity.id
_entity.type
_entity.pdbx_description
1 polymer ?
#
loop_
_entity_poly.entity_id
_entity_poly.type
_entity_poly.pdbx_seq_one_letter_code
_entity_poly.pdbx_strand_id
1 'polypeptide(L)'
;MRIRDALSAMDIEDPNPHADLWVWYGKWSDGSLPTYQSRRRYITDLYEPLLDALHSTSRTVIKPQEPTGWMRVDRSMEKIGNALERARDEEDFQSVGLLCREAVISLAQAVYDPEKHGALDGVPPSPTDAKRMLESYIAQELQGSAYDYQRKFAKAVFDLAVNLQHRRTAKFRDAALCAEATRSMINTIALLSGQRDPER
;
A
#
# COMPACT_ATOMS: atom_id res chain seq x y z
N MET A 1 -11.90 -6.04 26.91
CA MET A 1 -10.66 -6.81 27.16
C MET A 1 -9.50 -5.92 26.70
N ARG A 2 -8.73 -5.33 27.63
CA ARG A 2 -7.67 -4.38 27.26
C ARG A 2 -6.47 -5.17 26.74
N ILE A 3 -5.86 -4.73 25.64
CA ILE A 3 -4.76 -5.44 24.96
C ILE A 3 -3.66 -5.89 25.95
N ARG A 4 -3.34 -5.06 26.96
CA ARG A 4 -2.41 -5.38 28.05
C ARG A 4 -2.74 -6.66 28.81
N ASP A 5 -4.01 -6.89 29.12
CA ASP A 5 -4.43 -8.07 29.89
C ASP A 5 -4.20 -9.34 29.06
N ALA A 6 -4.44 -9.27 27.75
CA ALA A 6 -4.22 -10.37 26.82
C ALA A 6 -2.72 -10.65 26.60
N LEU A 7 -1.90 -9.61 26.47
CA LEU A 7 -0.44 -9.74 26.35
C LEU A 7 0.19 -10.29 27.63
N SER A 8 -0.24 -9.80 28.80
CA SER A 8 0.22 -10.29 30.10
C SER A 8 -0.14 -11.76 30.32
N ALA A 9 -1.30 -12.22 29.85
CA ALA A 9 -1.67 -13.64 29.91
C ALA A 9 -0.77 -14.54 29.04
N MET A 10 -0.07 -13.96 28.05
CA MET A 10 0.89 -14.63 27.17
C MET A 10 2.35 -14.44 27.63
N ASP A 11 2.58 -13.81 28.79
CA ASP A 11 3.91 -13.42 29.29
C ASP A 11 4.67 -12.49 28.33
N ILE A 12 3.92 -11.64 27.61
CA ILE A 12 4.48 -10.64 26.69
C ILE A 12 4.21 -9.24 27.25
N GLU A 13 5.23 -8.39 27.28
CA GLU A 13 5.10 -7.00 27.70
C GLU A 13 4.43 -6.14 26.60
N ASP A 14 3.54 -5.22 26.99
CA ASP A 14 2.98 -4.23 26.06
C ASP A 14 4.06 -3.19 25.74
N PRO A 15 4.55 -3.11 24.49
CA PRO A 15 5.64 -2.20 24.16
C PRO A 15 5.20 -0.73 24.17
N ASN A 16 3.90 -0.42 24.26
CA ASN A 16 3.40 0.95 24.14
C ASN A 16 3.68 1.81 25.40
N PRO A 17 4.59 2.80 25.34
CA PRO A 17 4.90 3.67 26.48
C PRO A 17 3.87 4.80 26.63
N HIS A 18 2.98 5.00 25.64
CA HIS A 18 2.01 6.08 25.62
C HIS A 18 0.75 5.65 26.35
N ALA A 19 0.69 5.95 27.65
CA ALA A 19 -0.43 5.55 28.52
C ALA A 19 -1.77 6.20 28.13
N ASP A 20 -1.73 7.35 27.45
CA ASP A 20 -2.90 8.08 26.98
C ASP A 20 -2.59 8.92 25.72
N LEU A 21 -3.62 9.58 25.19
CA LEU A 21 -3.52 10.43 24.00
C LEU A 21 -2.70 11.71 24.22
N TRP A 22 -2.54 12.18 25.46
CA TRP A 22 -1.73 13.35 25.78
C TRP A 22 -0.24 13.01 25.79
N VAL A 23 0.15 11.88 26.37
CA VAL A 23 1.53 11.36 26.30
C VAL A 23 1.92 11.10 24.85
N TRP A 24 1.02 10.49 24.08
CA TRP A 24 1.21 10.32 22.63
C TRP A 24 1.34 11.67 21.92
N TYR A 25 0.46 12.64 22.20
CA TYR A 25 0.53 13.97 21.60
C TYR A 25 1.86 14.67 21.93
N GLY A 26 2.37 14.50 23.15
CA GLY A 26 3.69 14.99 23.55
C GLY A 26 4.79 14.43 22.64
N LYS A 27 4.85 13.11 22.47
CA LYS A 27 5.82 12.46 21.56
C LYS A 27 5.62 12.88 20.10
N TRP A 28 4.37 13.04 19.67
CA TRP A 28 4.04 13.42 18.30
C TRP A 28 4.42 14.87 17.97
N SER A 29 4.32 15.77 18.95
CA SER A 29 4.56 17.21 18.80
C SER A 29 5.98 17.67 19.20
N ASP A 30 6.82 16.79 19.75
CA ASP A 30 8.20 17.11 20.19
C ASP A 30 9.18 17.45 19.05
N GLY A 31 8.75 17.35 17.80
CA GLY A 31 9.56 17.61 16.61
C GLY A 31 10.44 16.45 16.15
N SER A 32 10.53 15.35 16.91
CA SER A 32 11.30 14.15 16.54
C SER A 32 10.62 13.30 15.47
N LEU A 33 9.31 13.47 15.27
CA LEU A 33 8.52 12.76 14.26
C LEU A 33 7.88 13.74 13.26
N PRO A 34 8.68 14.49 12.47
CA PRO A 34 8.19 15.59 11.65
C PRO A 34 7.38 15.12 10.43
N THR A 35 7.67 13.93 9.90
CA THR A 35 7.01 13.39 8.70
C THR A 35 6.11 12.21 9.02
N TYR A 36 5.17 11.89 8.13
CA TYR A 36 4.39 10.67 8.26
C TYR A 36 5.28 9.41 8.25
N GLN A 37 6.33 9.41 7.42
CA GLN A 37 7.31 8.32 7.35
C GLN A 37 8.02 8.11 8.70
N SER A 38 8.53 9.18 9.34
CA SER A 38 9.18 9.06 10.66
C SER A 38 8.22 8.56 11.73
N ARG A 39 6.96 9.01 11.72
CA ARG A 39 5.91 8.54 12.66
C ARG A 39 5.62 7.07 12.48
N ARG A 40 5.50 6.62 11.24
CA ARG A 40 5.25 5.22 10.93
C ARG A 40 6.41 4.34 11.38
N ARG A 41 7.65 4.71 11.06
CA ARG A 41 8.83 3.95 11.49
C ARG A 41 8.85 3.81 13.01
N TYR A 42 8.65 4.89 13.74
CA TYR A 42 8.56 4.86 15.21
C TYR A 42 7.53 3.84 15.71
N ILE A 43 6.34 3.77 15.11
CA ILE A 43 5.32 2.79 15.49
C ILE A 43 5.73 1.37 15.08
N THR A 44 6.32 1.18 13.90
CA THR A 44 6.82 -0.12 13.46
C THR A 44 7.89 -0.63 14.43
N ASP A 45 8.92 0.16 14.70
CA ASP A 45 10.03 -0.22 15.60
C ASP A 45 9.53 -0.54 17.01
N LEU A 46 8.50 0.18 17.47
CA LEU A 46 7.89 -0.04 18.78
C LEU A 46 7.20 -1.41 18.87
N TYR A 47 6.50 -1.82 17.82
CA TYR A 47 5.67 -3.03 17.84
C TYR A 47 6.32 -4.24 17.15
N GLU A 48 7.41 -4.07 16.40
CA GLU A 48 8.07 -5.17 15.67
C GLU A 48 8.48 -6.33 16.59
N PRO A 49 9.10 -6.11 17.78
CA PRO A 49 9.42 -7.21 18.69
C PRO A 49 8.18 -7.98 19.16
N LEU A 50 7.08 -7.28 19.43
CA LEU A 50 5.81 -7.90 19.82
C LEU A 50 5.23 -8.74 18.67
N LEU A 51 5.21 -8.18 17.45
CA LEU A 51 4.71 -8.88 16.28
C LEU A 51 5.55 -10.13 15.98
N ASP A 52 6.88 -10.04 16.09
CA ASP A 52 7.76 -11.19 15.91
C ASP A 52 7.54 -12.27 16.98
N ALA A 53 7.32 -11.89 18.25
CA ALA A 53 6.97 -12.84 19.31
C ALA A 53 5.64 -13.55 19.01
N LEU A 54 4.62 -12.81 18.58
CA LEU A 54 3.31 -13.37 18.20
C LEU A 54 3.40 -14.25 16.95
N HIS A 55 4.19 -13.86 15.95
CA HIS A 55 4.42 -14.64 14.73
C HIS A 55 5.28 -15.88 14.97
N SER A 56 6.24 -15.87 15.91
CA SER A 56 7.02 -17.07 16.25
C SER A 56 6.13 -18.21 16.77
N THR A 57 4.96 -17.87 17.30
CA THR A 57 3.94 -18.80 17.79
C THR A 57 2.91 -19.18 16.69
N SER A 58 2.86 -18.43 15.59
CA SER A 58 1.94 -18.63 14.47
C SER A 58 2.66 -19.13 13.22
N ARG A 59 2.17 -20.20 12.58
CA ARG A 59 2.71 -20.70 11.28
C ARG A 59 2.44 -19.75 10.09
N THR A 60 2.19 -18.48 10.32
CA THR A 60 1.90 -17.51 9.27
C THR A 60 3.19 -16.89 8.77
N VAL A 61 3.76 -17.46 7.71
CA VAL A 61 4.97 -16.99 7.01
C VAL A 61 4.75 -15.64 6.29
N ILE A 62 3.50 -15.20 6.19
CA ILE A 62 3.15 -13.93 5.54
C ILE A 62 3.26 -12.81 6.59
N LYS A 63 4.41 -12.14 6.65
CA LYS A 63 4.54 -10.89 7.40
C LYS A 63 3.42 -9.92 6.96
N PRO A 64 2.71 -9.26 7.90
CA PRO A 64 1.79 -8.18 7.56
C PRO A 64 2.53 -7.20 6.67
N GLN A 65 1.94 -6.89 5.51
CA GLN A 65 2.60 -5.98 4.60
C GLN A 65 2.61 -4.60 5.26
N GLU A 66 3.82 -4.10 5.49
CA GLU A 66 4.00 -2.75 5.96
C GLU A 66 3.25 -1.75 5.05
N PRO A 67 2.67 -0.67 5.60
CA PRO A 67 2.06 0.39 4.80
C PRO A 67 3.02 0.95 3.73
N THR A 68 2.56 1.74 2.78
CA THR A 68 3.42 2.37 1.76
C THR A 68 3.95 3.72 2.22
N GLY A 69 3.25 4.39 3.15
CA GLY A 69 3.55 5.79 3.48
C GLY A 69 2.58 6.76 2.81
N TRP A 70 1.87 6.31 1.78
CA TRP A 70 0.81 7.08 1.15
C TRP A 70 -0.54 6.69 1.78
N MET A 71 -0.96 7.47 2.78
CA MET A 71 -2.16 7.20 3.60
C MET A 71 -3.41 6.84 2.78
N ARG A 72 -3.62 7.47 1.61
CA ARG A 72 -4.75 7.14 0.73
C ARG A 72 -4.61 5.75 0.11
N VAL A 73 -3.42 5.38 -0.36
CA VAL A 73 -3.12 4.07 -0.93
C VAL A 73 -3.28 2.99 0.14
N ASP A 74 -2.73 3.22 1.33
CA ASP A 74 -2.75 2.27 2.45
C ASP A 74 -4.17 1.96 2.91
N ARG A 75 -4.99 3.00 3.07
CA ARG A 75 -6.41 2.84 3.39
C ARG A 75 -7.18 2.11 2.28
N SER A 76 -6.86 2.36 1.01
CA SER A 76 -7.52 1.65 -0.09
C SER A 76 -7.14 0.17 -0.09
N MET A 77 -5.89 -0.17 0.19
CA MET A 77 -5.43 -1.56 0.31
C MET A 77 -6.13 -2.32 1.44
N GLU A 78 -6.29 -1.70 2.61
CA GLU A 78 -7.05 -2.27 3.72
C GLU A 78 -8.51 -2.51 3.34
N LYS A 79 -9.14 -1.55 2.65
CA LYS A 79 -10.52 -1.69 2.16
C LYS A 79 -10.67 -2.82 1.14
N ILE A 80 -9.73 -2.96 0.21
CA ILE A 80 -9.73 -4.03 -0.80
C ILE A 80 -9.67 -5.40 -0.11
N GLY A 81 -8.75 -5.59 0.84
CA GLY A 81 -8.64 -6.85 1.59
C GLY A 81 -9.93 -7.18 2.34
N ASN A 82 -10.44 -6.22 3.11
CA ASN A 82 -11.68 -6.36 3.87
C ASN A 82 -12.90 -6.67 2.98
N ALA A 83 -13.01 -6.04 1.81
CA ALA A 83 -14.09 -6.26 0.87
C ALA A 83 -13.99 -7.66 0.25
N LEU A 84 -12.79 -8.07 -0.17
CA LEU A 84 -12.56 -9.38 -0.79
C LEU A 84 -12.86 -10.53 0.17
N GLU A 85 -12.50 -10.41 1.45
CA GLU A 85 -12.81 -11.42 2.48
C GLU A 85 -14.32 -11.62 2.69
N ARG A 86 -15.09 -10.53 2.57
CA ARG A 86 -16.54 -10.52 2.79
C ARG A 86 -17.34 -10.82 1.54
N ALA A 87 -16.76 -10.66 0.35
CA ALA A 87 -17.44 -10.81 -0.92
C ALA A 87 -18.05 -12.21 -1.11
N ARG A 88 -19.31 -12.27 -1.56
CA ARG A 88 -20.04 -13.52 -1.81
C ARG A 88 -20.68 -13.60 -3.20
N ASP A 89 -21.01 -12.46 -3.79
CA ASP A 89 -21.74 -12.37 -5.06
C ASP A 89 -21.09 -11.41 -6.07
N GLU A 90 -21.73 -11.29 -7.24
CA GLU A 90 -21.20 -10.51 -8.37
C GLU A 90 -21.05 -9.04 -8.02
N GLU A 91 -22.02 -8.45 -7.32
CA GLU A 91 -22.01 -7.06 -6.87
C GLU A 91 -20.87 -6.79 -5.88
N ASP A 92 -20.60 -7.72 -4.97
CA ASP A 92 -19.44 -7.64 -4.07
C ASP A 92 -18.12 -7.69 -4.86
N PHE A 93 -18.00 -8.59 -5.83
CA PHE A 93 -16.78 -8.70 -6.65
C PHE A 93 -16.54 -7.46 -7.51
N GLN A 94 -17.60 -6.87 -8.07
CA GLN A 94 -17.54 -5.58 -8.76
C GLN A 94 -17.08 -4.47 -7.80
N SER A 95 -17.56 -4.48 -6.56
CA SER A 95 -17.17 -3.50 -5.54
C SER A 95 -15.68 -3.60 -5.19
N VAL A 96 -15.11 -4.80 -5.15
CA VAL A 96 -13.64 -5.00 -5.02
C VAL A 96 -12.90 -4.38 -6.20
N GLY A 97 -13.38 -4.59 -7.43
CA GLY A 97 -12.82 -3.97 -8.64
C GLY A 97 -12.83 -2.44 -8.58
N LEU A 98 -13.94 -1.85 -8.14
CA LEU A 98 -14.05 -0.40 -7.93
C LEU A 98 -13.01 0.11 -6.93
N LEU A 99 -12.84 -0.57 -5.79
CA LEU A 99 -11.83 -0.20 -4.79
C LEU A 99 -10.40 -0.30 -5.35
N CYS A 100 -10.12 -1.32 -6.18
CA CYS A 100 -8.84 -1.45 -6.88
C CYS A 100 -8.56 -0.24 -7.77
N ARG A 101 -9.55 0.20 -8.58
CA ARG A 101 -9.44 1.41 -9.40
C ARG A 101 -9.06 2.64 -8.59
N GLU A 102 -9.75 2.86 -7.46
CA GLU A 102 -9.48 4.00 -6.59
C GLU A 102 -8.09 3.94 -5.94
N ALA A 103 -7.60 2.73 -5.63
CA ALA A 103 -6.24 2.52 -5.16
C ALA A 103 -5.20 2.87 -6.24
N VAL A 104 -5.43 2.46 -7.49
CA VAL A 104 -4.55 2.78 -8.63
C VAL A 104 -4.52 4.28 -8.91
N ILE A 105 -5.66 4.98 -8.86
CA ILE A 105 -5.71 6.44 -8.99
C ILE A 105 -4.95 7.11 -7.83
N SER A 106 -5.16 6.65 -6.60
CA SER A 106 -4.47 7.18 -5.42
C SER A 106 -2.96 7.00 -5.52
N LEU A 107 -2.50 5.85 -6.04
CA LEU A 107 -1.09 5.58 -6.28
C LEU A 107 -0.52 6.53 -7.33
N ALA A 108 -1.19 6.66 -8.48
CA ALA A 108 -0.77 7.53 -9.55
C ALA A 108 -0.60 8.99 -9.09
N GLN A 109 -1.58 9.51 -8.35
CA GLN A 109 -1.53 10.85 -7.76
C GLN A 109 -0.41 11.01 -6.72
N ALA A 110 -0.02 9.94 -6.03
CA ALA A 110 1.00 9.99 -5.00
C ALA A 110 2.43 10.02 -5.56
N VAL A 111 2.64 9.48 -6.77
CA VAL A 111 3.98 9.36 -7.36
C VAL A 111 4.22 10.28 -8.55
N TYR A 112 3.16 10.71 -9.24
CA TYR A 112 3.30 11.58 -10.41
C TYR A 112 3.64 13.02 -10.00
N ASP A 113 4.73 13.52 -10.56
CA ASP A 113 5.24 14.87 -10.43
C ASP A 113 5.31 15.48 -11.84
N PRO A 114 4.42 16.44 -12.18
CA PRO A 114 4.35 17.02 -13.52
C PRO A 114 5.67 17.63 -14.01
N GLU A 115 6.50 18.14 -13.10
CA GLU A 115 7.79 18.76 -13.47
C GLU A 115 8.86 17.72 -13.80
N LYS A 116 8.76 16.51 -13.24
CA LYS A 116 9.74 15.44 -13.45
C LYS A 116 9.34 14.45 -14.52
N HIS A 117 8.07 14.04 -14.54
CA HIS A 117 7.62 12.89 -15.34
C HIS A 117 7.09 13.29 -16.71
N GLY A 118 6.62 14.52 -16.88
CA GLY A 118 6.11 15.03 -18.15
C GLY A 118 4.97 14.19 -18.76
N ALA A 119 4.53 14.55 -19.96
CA ALA A 119 3.55 13.79 -20.74
C ALA A 119 4.25 13.09 -21.91
N LEU A 120 4.12 11.76 -22.01
CA LEU A 120 4.73 10.97 -23.09
C LEU A 120 4.14 11.29 -24.47
N ASP A 121 2.85 11.63 -24.53
CA ASP A 121 2.12 12.00 -25.75
C ASP A 121 2.01 13.52 -25.95
N GLY A 122 2.68 14.32 -25.10
CA GLY A 122 2.59 15.78 -25.10
C GLY A 122 1.29 16.34 -24.52
N VAL A 123 0.36 15.48 -24.05
CA VAL A 123 -0.90 15.90 -23.44
C VAL A 123 -0.84 15.67 -21.92
N PRO A 124 -0.87 16.72 -21.08
CA PRO A 124 -0.86 16.54 -19.63
C PRO A 124 -2.00 15.63 -19.15
N PRO A 125 -1.72 14.63 -18.31
CA PRO A 125 -2.76 13.75 -17.79
C PRO A 125 -3.74 14.51 -16.91
N SER A 126 -5.02 14.14 -16.98
CA SER A 126 -6.02 14.66 -16.03
C SER A 126 -5.75 14.12 -14.61
N PRO A 127 -6.25 14.76 -13.54
CA PRO A 127 -6.02 14.34 -12.16
C PRO A 127 -6.42 12.89 -11.83
N THR A 128 -7.24 12.25 -12.66
CA THR A 128 -7.73 10.88 -12.49
C THR A 128 -7.26 9.94 -13.62
N ASP A 129 -6.41 10.42 -14.53
CA ASP A 129 -5.81 9.62 -15.60
C ASP A 129 -4.61 8.82 -15.08
N ALA A 130 -4.92 7.83 -14.24
CA ALA A 130 -3.92 7.00 -13.58
C ALA A 130 -3.01 6.28 -14.57
N LYS A 131 -3.53 5.93 -15.76
CA LYS A 131 -2.75 5.26 -16.81
C LYS A 131 -1.60 6.15 -17.27
N ARG A 132 -1.93 7.33 -17.79
CA ARG A 132 -0.90 8.24 -18.30
C ARG A 132 0.08 8.67 -17.21
N MET A 133 -0.42 8.94 -16.01
CA MET A 133 0.43 9.29 -14.85
C MET A 133 1.45 8.20 -14.52
N LEU A 134 1.01 6.94 -14.38
CA LEU A 134 1.89 5.82 -14.06
C LEU A 134 2.82 5.46 -15.21
N GLU A 135 2.35 5.52 -16.46
CA GLU A 135 3.20 5.31 -17.65
C GLU A 135 4.32 6.35 -17.73
N SER A 136 4.02 7.65 -17.53
CA SER A 136 5.02 8.71 -17.46
C SER A 136 6.01 8.51 -16.30
N TYR A 137 5.52 8.21 -15.10
CA TYR A 137 6.35 7.91 -13.93
C TYR A 137 7.33 6.76 -14.22
N ILE A 138 6.80 5.62 -14.68
CA ILE A 138 7.60 4.42 -14.98
C ILE A 138 8.63 4.71 -16.07
N ALA A 139 8.26 5.44 -17.13
CA ALA A 139 9.17 5.77 -18.22
C ALA A 139 10.35 6.65 -17.76
N GLN A 140 10.10 7.58 -16.83
CA GLN A 140 11.11 8.48 -16.31
C GLN A 140 12.01 7.83 -15.26
N GLU A 141 11.45 7.06 -14.32
CA GLU A 141 12.26 6.43 -13.25
C GLU A 141 13.05 5.22 -13.75
N LEU A 142 12.55 4.52 -14.77
CA LEU A 142 13.17 3.33 -15.34
C LEU A 142 13.73 3.61 -16.74
N GLN A 143 14.65 4.55 -16.88
CA GLN A 143 15.27 4.88 -18.16
C GLN A 143 16.36 3.89 -18.58
N GLY A 144 16.45 3.61 -19.89
CA GLY A 144 17.50 2.76 -20.47
C GLY A 144 17.14 1.27 -20.55
N SER A 145 17.99 0.51 -21.24
CA SER A 145 17.72 -0.92 -21.54
C SER A 145 17.83 -1.83 -20.31
N ALA A 146 18.57 -1.42 -19.28
CA ALA A 146 18.77 -2.20 -18.05
C ALA A 146 17.48 -2.46 -17.27
N TYR A 147 16.45 -1.62 -17.44
CA TYR A 147 15.17 -1.73 -16.72
C TYR A 147 14.02 -2.30 -17.56
N ASP A 148 14.32 -2.98 -18.67
CA ASP A 148 13.30 -3.50 -19.60
C ASP A 148 12.30 -4.46 -18.92
N TYR A 149 12.80 -5.39 -18.11
CA TYR A 149 11.94 -6.36 -17.41
C TYR A 149 11.05 -5.70 -16.35
N GLN A 150 11.57 -4.69 -15.65
CA GLN A 150 10.85 -3.94 -14.63
C GLN A 150 9.69 -3.17 -15.27
N ARG A 151 9.94 -2.49 -16.40
CA ARG A 151 8.87 -1.82 -17.16
C ARG A 151 7.82 -2.80 -17.69
N LYS A 152 8.25 -3.95 -18.23
CA LYS A 152 7.34 -5.01 -18.70
C LYS A 152 6.45 -5.54 -17.58
N PHE A 153 7.03 -5.81 -16.42
CA PHE A 153 6.28 -6.27 -15.25
C PHE A 153 5.28 -5.22 -14.77
N ALA A 154 5.72 -3.97 -14.57
CA ALA A 154 4.87 -2.87 -14.11
C ALA A 154 3.68 -2.63 -15.06
N LYS A 155 3.93 -2.68 -16.37
CA LYS A 155 2.88 -2.59 -17.40
C LYS A 155 1.91 -3.77 -17.33
N ALA A 156 2.41 -5.00 -17.23
CA ALA A 156 1.57 -6.19 -17.20
C ALA A 156 0.63 -6.22 -15.99
N VAL A 157 1.11 -5.84 -14.80
CA VAL A 157 0.27 -5.78 -13.60
C VAL A 157 -0.75 -4.64 -13.66
N PHE A 158 -0.37 -3.48 -14.23
CA PHE A 158 -1.30 -2.38 -14.46
C PHE A 158 -2.42 -2.77 -15.43
N ASP A 159 -2.06 -3.34 -16.59
CA ASP A 159 -3.02 -3.76 -17.62
C ASP A 159 -3.99 -4.83 -17.07
N LEU A 160 -3.50 -5.77 -16.26
CA LEU A 160 -4.33 -6.78 -15.62
C LEU A 160 -5.32 -6.16 -14.63
N ALA A 161 -4.86 -5.25 -13.75
CA ALA A 161 -5.72 -4.58 -12.78
C ALA A 161 -6.83 -3.78 -13.47
N VAL A 162 -6.46 -2.98 -14.48
CA VAL A 162 -7.41 -2.14 -15.24
C VAL A 162 -8.39 -2.97 -16.07
N ASN A 163 -7.98 -4.12 -16.62
CA ASN A 163 -8.91 -4.98 -17.34
C ASN A 163 -9.98 -5.58 -16.41
N LEU A 164 -9.58 -5.98 -15.21
CA LEU A 164 -10.46 -6.67 -14.27
C LEU A 164 -11.38 -5.71 -13.50
N GLN A 165 -10.96 -4.47 -13.23
CA GLN A 165 -11.74 -3.53 -12.42
C GLN A 165 -13.10 -3.13 -13.04
N HIS A 166 -13.28 -3.34 -14.35
CA HIS A 166 -14.49 -2.97 -15.09
C HIS A 166 -15.38 -4.17 -15.44
N ARG A 167 -15.04 -5.38 -15.00
CA ARG A 167 -15.83 -6.57 -15.34
C ARG A 167 -17.16 -6.56 -14.60
N ARG A 168 -18.25 -6.41 -15.36
CA ARG A 168 -19.62 -6.49 -14.82
C ARG A 168 -19.92 -7.91 -14.33
N THR A 169 -19.54 -8.94 -15.07
CA THR A 169 -19.74 -10.35 -14.69
C THR A 169 -18.62 -10.90 -13.79
N ALA A 170 -18.09 -10.06 -12.89
CA ALA A 170 -16.95 -10.41 -12.06
C ALA A 170 -17.24 -11.61 -11.15
N LYS A 171 -16.32 -12.57 -11.11
CA LYS A 171 -16.32 -13.68 -10.15
C LYS A 171 -15.23 -13.48 -9.11
N PHE A 172 -15.26 -14.29 -8.06
CA PHE A 172 -14.22 -14.29 -7.02
C PHE A 172 -12.80 -14.26 -7.60
N ARG A 173 -12.52 -15.09 -8.61
CA ARG A 173 -11.18 -15.15 -9.23
C ARG A 173 -10.80 -13.84 -9.93
N ASP A 174 -11.74 -13.16 -10.58
CA ASP A 174 -11.49 -11.86 -11.22
C ASP A 174 -11.18 -10.79 -10.15
N ALA A 175 -11.98 -10.73 -9.08
CA ALA A 175 -11.77 -9.79 -7.97
C ALA A 175 -10.44 -10.05 -7.23
N ALA A 176 -10.13 -11.32 -6.95
CA ALA A 176 -8.89 -11.71 -6.29
C ALA A 176 -7.66 -11.40 -7.15
N LEU A 177 -7.71 -11.68 -8.47
CA LEU A 177 -6.63 -11.31 -9.39
C LEU A 177 -6.48 -9.80 -9.53
N CYS A 178 -7.59 -9.05 -9.55
CA CYS A 178 -7.57 -7.59 -9.58
C CYS A 178 -6.90 -7.01 -8.33
N ALA A 179 -7.25 -7.53 -7.15
CA ALA A 179 -6.65 -7.14 -5.89
C ALA A 179 -5.15 -7.45 -5.85
N GLU A 180 -4.74 -8.65 -6.29
CA GLU A 180 -3.32 -9.03 -6.30
C GLU A 180 -2.50 -8.23 -7.33
N ALA A 181 -3.04 -7.97 -8.52
CA ALA A 181 -2.40 -7.12 -9.53
C ALA A 181 -2.21 -5.69 -9.00
N THR A 182 -3.25 -5.14 -8.35
CA THR A 182 -3.21 -3.81 -7.71
C THR A 182 -2.15 -3.77 -6.60
N ARG A 183 -2.12 -4.78 -5.73
CA ARG A 183 -1.13 -4.94 -4.67
C ARG A 183 0.29 -5.01 -5.21
N SER A 184 0.52 -5.86 -6.19
CA SER A 184 1.82 -6.05 -6.85
C SER A 184 2.32 -4.75 -7.49
N MET A 185 1.44 -4.00 -8.14
CA MET A 185 1.78 -2.69 -8.70
C MET A 185 2.15 -1.68 -7.62
N ILE A 186 1.33 -1.54 -6.57
CA ILE A 186 1.61 -0.62 -5.46
C ILE A 186 2.97 -0.94 -4.82
N ASN A 187 3.26 -2.23 -4.60
CA ASN A 187 4.54 -2.67 -4.03
C ASN A 187 5.72 -2.35 -4.93
N THR A 188 5.57 -2.61 -6.23
CA THR A 188 6.61 -2.29 -7.22
C THR A 188 6.90 -0.80 -7.20
N ILE A 189 5.87 0.04 -7.26
CA ILE A 189 6.03 1.50 -7.28
C ILE A 189 6.57 2.02 -5.94
N ALA A 190 6.18 1.43 -4.80
CA ALA A 190 6.75 1.80 -3.50
C ALA A 190 8.25 1.46 -3.39
N LEU A 191 8.71 0.39 -4.02
CA LEU A 191 10.14 0.08 -4.13
C LEU A 191 10.84 1.09 -5.04
N LEU A 192 10.28 1.38 -6.22
CA LEU A 192 10.87 2.31 -7.19
C LEU A 192 10.94 3.76 -6.67
N SER A 193 9.99 4.17 -5.84
CA SER A 193 9.96 5.53 -5.27
C SER A 193 10.89 5.72 -4.07
N GLY A 194 11.60 4.67 -3.65
CA GLY A 194 12.44 4.68 -2.45
C GLY A 194 11.67 4.70 -1.13
N GLN A 195 10.33 4.57 -1.13
CA GLN A 195 9.53 4.49 0.10
C GLN A 195 9.87 3.25 0.95
N ARG A 196 10.54 2.28 0.35
CA ARG A 196 10.99 1.03 0.97
C ARG A 196 12.51 0.97 1.16
N ASP A 197 13.23 2.04 0.82
CA ASP A 197 14.68 2.04 0.96
C ASP A 197 15.05 2.00 2.46
N PRO A 198 16.04 1.19 2.85
CA PRO A 198 16.58 1.24 4.20
C PRO A 198 17.18 2.63 4.46
N GLU A 199 17.11 3.10 5.71
CA GLU A 199 17.86 4.31 6.07
C GLU A 199 19.36 4.07 5.92
N ARG A 200 20.06 5.07 5.39
CA ARG A 200 21.54 5.10 5.38
C ARG A 200 22.07 5.53 6.74
#